data_AF-A0AAW3JTC4-F1
#
_entry.id   AF-A0AAW3JTC4-F1
#
_cell.length_a   1.000
_cell.length_b   1.000
_cell.length_c   1.000
_cell.angle_alpha   90.00
_cell.angle_beta   90.00
_cell.angle_gamma   90.00
#
_symmetry.space_group_name_H-M   'P 1'
#
loop_
_entity.id
_entity.type
_entity.pdbx_description
1 polymer ?
#
loop_
_entity_poly.entity_id
_entity_poly.type
_entity_poly.pdbx_seq_one_letter_code
_entity_poly.pdbx_strand_id
1 'polypeptide(L)'
;MYEFTKDCMIGIKEIDDEHKKLFDMINDAIALADKTEDVTYIAKNLIKGLKDYAAVHFAHEEAYMKKINDPELDSQIKEHKVFTEKVNSFKLDTSSNETTKKSLNDILVYIVQWLYKHILGSDIMIGKLVEHSDENENDNPFAFTDKYKTDIPLVDDEHRHLFEIIEQTNDLIHEKLLHDKYDEIMRLLDELKTYTETHFSDEEALMEKISYPGIDAQKKAHAAFVDKLVHIDINELDEIDEHQQTYLFELINYLLNWLSNHILASDMKLGEYIKENNISID
;
A
#
# COMPACT_ATOMS: atom_id res chain seq x y z
N MET A 1 6.18 -19.81 -5.62
CA MET A 1 5.62 -19.66 -4.26
C MET A 1 5.66 -18.18 -3.93
N TYR A 2 4.70 -17.69 -3.14
CA TYR A 2 4.64 -16.30 -2.72
C TYR A 2 5.39 -16.15 -1.40
N GLU A 3 6.17 -15.08 -1.24
CA GLU A 3 7.05 -14.91 -0.09
C GLU A 3 6.59 -13.74 0.77
N PHE A 4 6.45 -14.00 2.08
CA PHE A 4 6.36 -12.93 3.08
C PHE A 4 7.77 -12.39 3.32
N THR A 5 8.10 -11.28 2.66
CA THR A 5 9.43 -10.65 2.75
C THR A 5 9.52 -9.73 3.96
N LYS A 6 10.71 -9.21 4.25
CA LYS A 6 10.90 -8.20 5.30
C LYS A 6 10.08 -6.93 5.05
N ASP A 7 9.80 -6.63 3.79
CA ASP A 7 9.04 -5.44 3.40
C ASP A 7 7.54 -5.59 3.73
N CYS A 8 7.06 -6.82 3.89
CA CYS A 8 5.72 -7.11 4.40
C CYS A 8 5.65 -7.11 5.94
N MET A 9 6.77 -6.94 6.65
CA MET A 9 6.77 -6.88 8.12
C MET A 9 6.41 -5.49 8.58
N ILE A 10 5.36 -5.38 9.39
CA ILE A 10 4.89 -4.11 9.95
C ILE A 10 5.50 -3.84 11.32
N GLY A 11 6.14 -4.84 11.94
CA GLY A 11 6.82 -4.72 13.23
C GLY A 11 5.93 -5.05 14.43
N ILE A 12 4.70 -5.50 14.18
CA ILE A 12 3.75 -5.97 15.19
C ILE A 12 3.74 -7.49 15.14
N LYS A 13 4.52 -8.12 16.02
CA LYS A 13 4.83 -9.56 15.96
C LYS A 13 3.61 -10.46 15.73
N GLU A 14 2.51 -10.19 16.43
CA GLU A 14 1.29 -11.00 16.32
C GLU A 14 0.69 -10.91 14.91
N ILE A 15 0.56 -9.70 14.36
CA ILE A 15 0.04 -9.45 13.01
C ILE A 15 1.03 -9.97 11.94
N ASP A 16 2.34 -9.77 12.12
CA ASP A 16 3.37 -10.31 11.22
C ASP A 16 3.32 -11.85 11.14
N ASP A 17 3.12 -12.52 12.29
CA ASP A 17 2.96 -13.98 12.34
C ASP A 17 1.66 -14.42 11.62
N GLU A 18 0.60 -13.62 11.70
CA GLU A 18 -0.66 -13.87 11.01
C GLU A 18 -0.57 -13.68 9.50
N HIS A 19 0.08 -12.61 9.03
CA HIS A 19 0.40 -12.40 7.62
C HIS A 19 1.18 -13.59 7.07
N LYS A 20 2.26 -13.98 7.74
CA LYS A 20 3.04 -15.14 7.34
C LYS A 20 2.19 -16.40 7.22
N LYS A 21 1.25 -16.60 8.15
CA LYS A 21 0.34 -17.75 8.11
C LYS A 21 -0.62 -17.70 6.91
N LEU A 22 -1.11 -16.53 6.52
CA LEU A 22 -1.92 -16.35 5.31
C LEU A 22 -1.12 -16.76 4.05
N PHE A 23 0.13 -16.32 3.93
CA PHE A 23 1.02 -16.74 2.84
C PHE A 23 1.30 -18.25 2.86
N ASP A 24 1.52 -18.85 4.03
CA ASP A 24 1.72 -20.29 4.17
C ASP A 24 0.49 -21.07 3.70
N MET A 25 -0.72 -20.65 4.04
CA MET A 25 -1.96 -21.30 3.60
C MET A 25 -2.12 -21.30 2.07
N ILE A 26 -1.75 -20.20 1.43
CA ILE A 26 -1.77 -20.04 -0.04
C ILE A 26 -0.72 -20.97 -0.68
N ASN A 27 0.51 -20.95 -0.16
CA ASN A 27 1.61 -21.78 -0.68
C ASN A 27 1.33 -23.27 -0.50
N ASP A 28 0.75 -23.68 0.63
CA ASP A 28 0.34 -25.06 0.88
C ASP A 28 -0.72 -25.51 -0.14
N ALA A 29 -1.71 -24.67 -0.44
CA ALA A 29 -2.74 -24.99 -1.42
C ALA A 29 -2.15 -25.15 -2.84
N ILE A 30 -1.21 -24.28 -3.23
CA ILE A 30 -0.49 -24.39 -4.51
C ILE A 30 0.31 -25.68 -4.57
N ALA A 31 1.11 -25.96 -3.55
CA ALA A 31 1.95 -27.16 -3.49
C ALA A 31 1.15 -28.48 -3.48
N LEU A 32 -0.05 -28.47 -2.91
CA LEU A 32 -0.98 -29.60 -2.98
C LEU A 32 -1.62 -29.71 -4.37
N ALA A 33 -2.02 -28.59 -4.97
CA ALA A 33 -2.67 -28.56 -6.29
C ALA A 33 -1.74 -29.06 -7.41
N ASP A 34 -0.43 -28.92 -7.25
CA ASP A 34 0.57 -29.44 -8.20
C ASP A 34 0.73 -30.98 -8.15
N LYS A 35 0.22 -31.63 -7.10
CA LYS A 35 0.38 -33.08 -6.88
C LYS A 35 -0.83 -33.91 -7.30
N THR A 36 -1.90 -33.28 -7.78
CA THR A 36 -3.17 -33.95 -8.11
C THR A 36 -3.86 -33.30 -9.31
N GLU A 37 -4.60 -34.10 -10.08
CA GLU A 37 -5.48 -33.59 -11.14
C GLU A 37 -6.81 -33.07 -10.58
N ASP A 38 -7.33 -33.69 -9.52
CA ASP A 38 -8.55 -33.23 -8.83
C ASP A 38 -8.16 -32.34 -7.64
N VAL A 39 -8.41 -31.04 -7.79
CA VAL A 39 -8.13 -30.02 -6.77
C VAL A 39 -9.38 -29.59 -6.00
N THR A 40 -10.52 -30.26 -6.18
CA THR A 40 -11.80 -29.84 -5.61
C THR A 40 -11.76 -29.74 -4.08
N TYR A 41 -11.16 -30.73 -3.43
CA TYR A 41 -11.03 -30.75 -1.98
C TYR A 41 -10.07 -29.65 -1.47
N ILE A 42 -8.96 -29.44 -2.18
CA ILE A 42 -7.96 -28.42 -1.88
C ILE A 42 -8.59 -27.03 -1.96
N ALA A 43 -9.32 -26.75 -3.05
CA ALA A 43 -9.98 -25.47 -3.26
C ALA A 43 -11.05 -25.19 -2.21
N LYS A 44 -11.90 -26.18 -1.89
CA LYS A 44 -12.92 -26.04 -0.83
C LYS A 44 -12.29 -25.76 0.53
N ASN A 45 -11.21 -26.47 0.87
CA ASN A 45 -10.51 -26.28 2.13
C ASN A 45 -9.80 -24.93 2.20
N LEU A 46 -9.13 -24.49 1.14
CA LEU A 46 -8.48 -23.19 1.08
C LEU A 46 -9.51 -22.07 1.27
N ILE A 47 -10.59 -22.08 0.50
CA ILE A 47 -11.62 -21.03 0.57
C ILE A 47 -12.23 -20.97 1.97
N LYS A 48 -12.55 -22.13 2.57
CA LYS A 48 -13.09 -22.18 3.93
C LYS A 48 -12.06 -21.69 4.96
N GLY A 49 -10.84 -22.25 4.92
CA GLY A 49 -9.79 -21.92 5.88
C GLY A 49 -9.41 -20.45 5.82
N LEU A 50 -9.31 -19.88 4.61
CA LEU A 50 -9.00 -18.47 4.43
C LEU A 50 -10.10 -17.56 4.97
N LYS A 51 -11.38 -17.89 4.75
CA LYS A 51 -12.49 -17.13 5.34
C LYS A 51 -12.41 -17.09 6.86
N ASP A 52 -12.23 -18.26 7.46
CA ASP A 52 -12.17 -18.39 8.92
C ASP A 52 -10.95 -17.66 9.49
N TYR A 53 -9.78 -17.78 8.83
CA TYR A 53 -8.54 -17.16 9.29
C TYR A 53 -8.51 -15.65 9.08
N ALA A 54 -8.91 -15.16 7.90
CA ALA A 54 -8.95 -13.73 7.60
C ALA A 54 -9.89 -12.99 8.55
N ALA A 55 -11.05 -13.57 8.89
CA ALA A 55 -11.97 -12.97 9.85
C ALA A 55 -11.38 -12.81 11.25
N VAL A 56 -10.55 -13.76 11.70
CA VAL A 56 -9.85 -13.68 12.99
C VAL A 56 -8.74 -12.64 12.92
N HIS A 57 -7.93 -12.68 11.87
CA HIS A 57 -6.83 -11.76 11.63
C HIS A 57 -7.30 -10.29 11.57
N PHE A 58 -8.31 -9.97 10.75
CA PHE A 58 -8.88 -8.63 10.70
C PHE A 58 -9.42 -8.17 12.06
N ALA A 59 -10.07 -9.06 12.82
CA ALA A 59 -10.55 -8.70 14.16
C ALA A 59 -9.41 -8.38 15.13
N HIS A 60 -8.26 -9.06 15.02
CA HIS A 60 -7.08 -8.76 15.83
C HIS A 60 -6.42 -7.45 15.41
N GLU A 61 -6.26 -7.21 14.11
CA GLU A 61 -5.69 -5.99 13.56
C GLU A 61 -6.55 -4.76 13.88
N GLU A 62 -7.86 -4.82 13.60
CA GLU A 62 -8.80 -3.74 13.91
C GLU A 62 -8.83 -3.45 15.42
N ALA A 63 -8.72 -4.48 16.27
CA ALA A 63 -8.63 -4.29 17.71
C ALA A 63 -7.31 -3.62 18.13
N TYR A 64 -6.21 -3.93 17.46
CA TYR A 64 -4.92 -3.30 17.68
C TYR A 64 -4.96 -1.82 17.24
N MET A 65 -5.41 -1.53 16.02
CA MET A 65 -5.58 -0.18 15.48
C MET A 65 -6.47 0.67 16.39
N LYS A 66 -7.61 0.12 16.82
CA LYS A 66 -8.51 0.78 17.77
C LYS A 66 -7.83 1.09 19.10
N LYS A 67 -6.96 0.20 19.60
CA LYS A 67 -6.24 0.40 20.86
C LYS A 67 -5.25 1.55 20.79
N ILE A 68 -4.64 1.79 19.62
CA ILE A 68 -3.69 2.88 19.41
C ILE A 68 -4.36 4.16 18.86
N ASN A 69 -5.68 4.13 18.65
CA ASN A 69 -6.44 5.18 17.96
C ASN A 69 -5.85 5.49 16.57
N ASP A 70 -5.57 4.44 15.79
CA ASP A 70 -5.04 4.59 14.45
C ASP A 70 -6.07 5.30 13.54
N PRO A 71 -5.68 6.39 12.85
CA PRO A 71 -6.61 7.15 12.01
C PRO A 71 -7.06 6.37 10.75
N GLU A 72 -6.31 5.38 10.28
CA GLU A 72 -6.71 4.56 9.12
C GLU A 72 -7.71 3.44 9.47
N LEU A 73 -8.12 3.29 10.74
CA LEU A 73 -8.99 2.19 11.18
C LEU A 73 -10.27 2.07 10.34
N ASP A 74 -10.99 3.18 10.17
CA ASP A 74 -12.27 3.16 9.44
C ASP A 74 -12.06 2.84 7.94
N SER A 75 -10.94 3.29 7.37
CA SER A 75 -10.52 3.00 6.00
C SER A 75 -10.23 1.51 5.82
N GLN A 76 -9.41 0.93 6.69
CA GLN A 76 -9.04 -0.49 6.62
C GLN A 76 -10.24 -1.42 6.90
N ILE A 77 -11.17 -1.06 7.81
CA ILE A 77 -12.43 -1.80 7.99
C ILE A 77 -13.22 -1.89 6.67
N LYS A 78 -13.27 -0.81 5.87
CA LYS A 78 -13.93 -0.83 4.55
C LYS A 78 -13.19 -1.79 3.60
N GLU A 79 -11.86 -1.76 3.57
CA GLU A 79 -11.02 -2.66 2.76
C GLU A 79 -11.27 -4.14 3.12
N HIS A 80 -11.25 -4.47 4.42
CA HIS A 80 -11.53 -5.82 4.94
C HIS A 80 -12.92 -6.32 4.57
N LYS A 81 -13.91 -5.43 4.65
CA LYS A 81 -15.29 -5.76 4.29
C LYS A 81 -15.40 -6.10 2.81
N VAL A 82 -14.78 -5.32 1.93
CA VAL A 82 -14.77 -5.59 0.48
C VAL A 82 -14.12 -6.95 0.19
N PHE A 83 -12.97 -7.25 0.82
CA PHE A 83 -12.34 -8.56 0.69
C PHE A 83 -13.25 -9.68 1.17
N THR A 84 -13.82 -9.53 2.36
CA THR A 84 -14.71 -10.51 2.98
C THR A 84 -15.92 -10.80 2.10
N GLU A 85 -16.54 -9.77 1.54
CA GLU A 85 -17.67 -9.91 0.60
C GLU A 85 -17.26 -10.62 -0.69
N LYS A 86 -16.10 -10.28 -1.26
CA LYS A 86 -15.57 -10.92 -2.47
C LYS A 86 -15.28 -12.41 -2.25
N VAL A 87 -14.60 -12.76 -1.16
CA VAL A 87 -14.28 -14.16 -0.84
C VAL A 87 -15.55 -14.93 -0.46
N ASN A 88 -16.51 -14.30 0.22
CA ASN A 88 -17.78 -14.93 0.58
C ASN A 88 -18.68 -15.21 -0.62
N SER A 89 -18.72 -14.30 -1.59
CA SER A 89 -19.49 -14.45 -2.83
C SER A 89 -18.81 -15.36 -3.86
N PHE A 90 -17.52 -15.67 -3.70
CA PHE A 90 -16.80 -16.55 -4.62
C PHE A 90 -17.41 -17.95 -4.69
N LYS A 91 -17.71 -18.40 -5.91
CA LYS A 91 -18.25 -19.72 -6.20
C LYS A 91 -17.23 -20.54 -6.97
N LEU A 92 -16.81 -21.66 -6.38
CA LEU A 92 -15.93 -22.61 -7.02
C LEU A 92 -16.66 -23.32 -8.18
N ASP A 93 -16.11 -23.25 -9.38
CA ASP A 93 -16.61 -24.02 -10.52
C ASP A 93 -16.10 -25.45 -10.42
N THR A 94 -17.00 -26.41 -10.15
CA THR A 94 -16.65 -27.83 -10.03
C THR A 94 -17.19 -28.67 -11.20
N SER A 95 -17.38 -28.06 -12.37
CA SER A 95 -17.97 -28.72 -13.55
C SER A 95 -17.01 -29.75 -14.18
N SER A 96 -15.70 -29.50 -14.11
CA SER A 96 -14.65 -30.44 -14.46
C SER A 96 -13.38 -30.17 -13.63
N ASN A 97 -12.42 -31.09 -13.65
CA ASN A 97 -11.12 -30.86 -12.98
C ASN A 97 -10.40 -29.63 -13.54
N GLU A 98 -10.48 -29.41 -14.85
CA GLU A 98 -9.89 -28.25 -15.52
C GLU A 98 -10.54 -26.93 -15.07
N THR A 99 -11.88 -26.86 -15.04
CA THR A 99 -12.58 -25.64 -14.58
C THR A 99 -12.35 -25.40 -13.09
N THR A 100 -12.27 -26.45 -12.28
CA THR A 100 -11.94 -26.35 -10.86
C THR A 100 -10.53 -25.80 -10.64
N LYS A 101 -9.55 -26.29 -11.40
CA LYS A 101 -8.18 -25.79 -11.32
C LYS A 101 -8.06 -24.34 -11.76
N LYS A 102 -8.76 -23.96 -12.83
CA LYS A 102 -8.85 -22.56 -13.25
C LYS A 102 -9.49 -21.69 -12.17
N SER A 103 -10.63 -22.10 -11.62
CA SER A 103 -11.34 -21.37 -10.57
C SER A 103 -10.49 -21.21 -9.30
N LEU A 104 -9.74 -22.25 -8.91
CA LEU A 104 -8.76 -22.18 -7.82
C LEU A 104 -7.65 -21.15 -8.11
N ASN A 105 -7.10 -21.16 -9.32
CA ASN A 105 -6.06 -20.19 -9.70
C ASN A 105 -6.60 -18.75 -9.70
N ASP A 106 -7.83 -18.53 -10.19
CA ASP A 106 -8.44 -17.20 -10.23
C ASP A 106 -8.59 -16.61 -8.81
N ILE A 107 -9.03 -17.42 -7.83
CA ILE A 107 -9.15 -16.94 -6.44
C ILE A 107 -7.77 -16.77 -5.78
N LEU A 108 -6.81 -17.67 -6.03
CA LEU A 108 -5.44 -17.54 -5.51
C LEU A 108 -4.78 -16.24 -5.99
N VAL A 109 -4.90 -15.92 -7.28
CA VAL A 109 -4.37 -14.68 -7.85
C VAL A 109 -5.01 -13.47 -7.18
N TYR A 110 -6.34 -13.47 -7.03
CA TYR A 110 -7.04 -12.39 -6.34
C TYR A 110 -6.56 -12.21 -4.89
N ILE A 111 -6.50 -13.29 -4.10
CA ILE A 111 -6.11 -13.22 -2.68
C ILE A 111 -4.69 -12.68 -2.55
N VAL A 112 -3.75 -13.17 -3.35
CA VAL A 112 -2.36 -12.77 -3.26
C VAL A 112 -2.17 -11.31 -3.68
N GLN A 113 -2.84 -10.89 -4.76
CA GLN A 113 -2.82 -9.49 -5.18
C GLN A 113 -3.39 -8.59 -4.09
N TRP A 114 -4.52 -8.98 -3.49
CA TRP A 114 -5.12 -8.23 -2.39
C TRP A 114 -4.19 -8.16 -1.18
N LEU A 115 -3.62 -9.29 -0.74
CA LEU A 115 -2.71 -9.33 0.42
C LEU A 115 -1.49 -8.43 0.24
N TYR A 116 -0.80 -8.50 -0.90
CA TYR A 116 0.36 -7.63 -1.12
C TYR A 116 -0.04 -6.16 -1.14
N LYS A 117 -1.15 -5.83 -1.82
CA LYS A 117 -1.63 -4.45 -1.91
C LYS A 117 -2.03 -3.90 -0.54
N HIS A 118 -2.79 -4.67 0.22
CA HIS A 118 -3.28 -4.27 1.53
C HIS A 118 -2.13 -4.15 2.53
N ILE A 119 -1.25 -5.16 2.62
CA ILE A 119 -0.10 -5.09 3.53
C ILE A 119 0.81 -3.90 3.18
N LEU A 120 1.22 -3.77 1.92
CA LEU A 120 2.20 -2.76 1.50
C LEU A 120 1.61 -1.36 1.28
N GLY A 121 0.29 -1.23 1.20
CA GLY A 121 -0.41 0.05 1.05
C GLY A 121 -1.01 0.54 2.37
N SER A 122 -1.53 -0.37 3.19
CA SER A 122 -2.32 -0.06 4.38
C SER A 122 -1.60 -0.52 5.65
N ASP A 123 -1.32 -1.81 5.82
CA ASP A 123 -0.90 -2.36 7.12
C ASP A 123 0.48 -1.86 7.55
N ILE A 124 1.39 -1.64 6.60
CA ILE A 124 2.70 -1.05 6.89
C ILE A 124 2.60 0.33 7.54
N MET A 125 1.47 1.04 7.42
CA MET A 125 1.26 2.36 8.00
C MET A 125 0.66 2.32 9.41
N ILE A 126 0.23 1.14 9.89
CA ILE A 126 -0.36 0.99 11.24
C ILE A 126 0.63 1.50 12.30
N GLY A 127 0.18 2.49 13.07
CA GLY A 127 0.94 3.16 14.12
C GLY A 127 2.09 4.05 13.64
N LYS A 128 2.18 4.33 12.34
CA LYS A 128 3.21 5.22 11.75
C LYS A 128 2.68 6.57 11.32
N LEU A 129 1.37 6.76 11.29
CA LEU A 129 0.76 8.06 11.02
C LEU A 129 0.97 8.97 12.23
N VAL A 130 1.86 9.93 12.07
CA VAL A 130 2.10 10.97 13.06
C VAL A 130 1.24 12.17 12.67
N GLU A 131 0.40 12.66 13.59
CA GLU A 131 -0.23 13.95 13.43
C GLU A 131 0.85 15.02 13.37
N HIS A 132 0.99 15.65 12.21
CA HIS A 132 1.84 16.81 12.03
C HIS A 132 1.10 18.02 12.61
N SER A 133 1.22 18.24 13.93
CA SER A 133 0.71 19.45 14.55
C SER A 133 1.66 20.62 14.31
N ASP A 134 1.11 21.80 14.01
CA ASP A 134 1.81 23.08 13.83
C ASP A 134 2.61 23.54 15.07
N GLU A 135 2.67 22.75 16.15
CA GLU A 135 3.24 23.16 17.44
C GLU A 135 4.76 23.08 17.51
N ASN A 136 5.44 22.47 16.53
CA ASN A 136 6.90 22.50 16.41
C ASN A 136 7.33 23.45 15.29
N GLU A 137 7.47 24.75 15.59
CA GLU A 137 7.90 25.83 14.67
C GLU A 137 9.24 25.61 13.92
N ASN A 138 9.96 24.50 14.16
CA ASN A 138 11.32 24.28 13.66
C ASN A 138 11.52 23.12 12.65
N ASP A 139 10.49 22.32 12.33
CA ASP A 139 10.62 21.28 11.29
C ASP A 139 9.35 21.25 10.44
N ASN A 140 9.41 21.76 9.21
CA ASN A 140 8.32 21.67 8.24
C ASN A 140 8.22 20.20 7.77
N PRO A 141 7.17 19.46 8.12
CA PRO A 141 7.07 18.04 7.79
C PRO A 141 6.92 17.80 6.28
N PHE A 142 6.49 18.81 5.54
CA PHE A 142 6.36 18.79 4.07
C PHE A 142 7.66 19.17 3.35
N ALA A 143 8.73 19.54 4.07
CA ALA A 143 9.99 19.91 3.44
C ALA A 143 10.84 18.68 3.10
N PHE A 144 11.28 18.60 1.84
CA PHE A 144 12.37 17.69 1.47
C PHE A 144 13.69 18.16 2.09
N THR A 145 14.17 17.42 3.08
CA THR A 145 15.41 17.70 3.82
C THR A 145 16.48 16.66 3.54
N ASP A 146 17.71 16.88 4.05
CA ASP A 146 18.83 15.94 3.88
C ASP A 146 18.53 14.52 4.37
N LYS A 147 17.53 14.34 5.25
CA LYS A 147 17.11 13.01 5.75
C LYS A 147 16.51 12.11 4.67
N TYR A 148 16.04 12.70 3.56
CA TYR A 148 15.39 11.99 2.45
C TYR A 148 16.29 11.85 1.21
N LYS A 149 17.56 12.27 1.29
CA LYS A 149 18.48 12.15 0.16
C LYS A 149 18.94 10.72 -0.04
N THR A 150 18.72 10.23 -1.25
CA THR A 150 19.16 8.92 -1.74
C THR A 150 20.56 8.96 -2.37
N ASP A 151 21.13 10.16 -2.56
CA ASP A 151 22.35 10.40 -3.34
C ASP A 151 22.20 10.04 -4.84
N ILE A 152 20.96 9.92 -5.34
CA ILE A 152 20.62 9.70 -6.76
C ILE A 152 19.94 10.98 -7.26
N PRO A 153 20.61 11.84 -8.06
CA PRO A 153 20.08 13.17 -8.41
C PRO A 153 18.68 13.17 -9.02
N LEU A 154 18.40 12.23 -9.94
CA LEU A 154 17.08 12.08 -10.56
C LEU A 154 15.98 11.84 -9.51
N VAL A 155 16.20 10.84 -8.64
CA VAL A 155 15.26 10.44 -7.60
C VAL A 155 15.09 11.54 -6.54
N ASP A 156 16.18 12.20 -6.14
CA ASP A 156 16.13 13.29 -5.17
C ASP A 156 15.38 14.53 -5.71
N ASP A 157 15.48 14.81 -7.01
CA ASP A 157 14.74 15.89 -7.66
C ASP A 157 13.24 15.55 -7.78
N GLU A 158 12.91 14.30 -8.12
CA GLU A 158 11.52 13.82 -8.16
C GLU A 158 10.87 13.79 -6.77
N HIS A 159 11.58 13.30 -5.75
CA HIS A 159 11.10 13.38 -4.36
C HIS A 159 10.81 14.81 -3.95
N ARG A 160 11.73 15.74 -4.22
CA ARG A 160 11.52 17.16 -3.91
C ARG A 160 10.22 17.67 -4.52
N HIS A 161 9.96 17.34 -5.78
CA HIS A 161 8.73 17.78 -6.45
C HIS A 161 7.48 17.13 -5.85
N LEU A 162 7.52 15.84 -5.49
CA LEU A 162 6.42 15.18 -4.77
C LEU A 162 6.11 15.88 -3.44
N PHE A 163 7.14 16.21 -2.64
CA PHE A 163 6.98 16.98 -1.41
C PHE A 163 6.36 18.36 -1.68
N GLU A 164 6.79 19.07 -2.74
CA GLU A 164 6.23 20.37 -3.13
C GLU A 164 4.74 20.29 -3.51
N ILE A 165 4.30 19.24 -4.21
CA ILE A 165 2.88 19.05 -4.56
C ILE A 165 2.06 18.79 -3.29
N ILE A 166 2.55 17.94 -2.39
CA ILE A 166 1.88 17.64 -1.11
C ILE A 166 1.79 18.90 -0.24
N GLU A 167 2.88 19.69 -0.16
CA GLU A 167 2.91 20.97 0.56
C GLU A 167 1.87 21.97 0.01
N GLN A 168 1.84 22.17 -1.31
CA GLN A 168 0.86 23.06 -1.96
C GLN A 168 -0.59 22.60 -1.71
N THR A 169 -0.81 21.29 -1.71
CA THR A 169 -2.13 20.72 -1.44
C THR A 169 -2.52 20.98 0.02
N ASN A 170 -1.60 20.76 0.96
CA ASN A 170 -1.81 21.03 2.38
C ASN A 170 -2.15 22.51 2.65
N ASP A 171 -1.42 23.43 2.02
CA ASP A 171 -1.65 24.87 2.16
C ASP A 171 -3.06 25.26 1.70
N LEU A 172 -3.51 24.73 0.57
CA LEU A 172 -4.88 24.97 0.07
C LEU A 172 -5.96 24.39 0.98
N ILE A 173 -5.73 23.23 1.59
CA ILE A 173 -6.69 22.64 2.54
C ILE A 173 -6.86 23.57 3.75
N HIS A 174 -5.76 24.15 4.26
CA HIS A 174 -5.75 25.06 5.41
C HIS A 174 -6.23 26.49 5.10
N GLU A 175 -6.29 26.89 3.83
CA GLU A 175 -6.75 28.21 3.42
C GLU A 175 -8.28 28.36 3.63
N LYS A 176 -8.67 29.35 4.45
CA LYS A 176 -10.06 29.51 4.93
C LYS A 176 -10.96 30.32 4.00
N LEU A 177 -10.39 31.07 3.05
CA LEU A 177 -11.09 32.13 2.32
C LEU A 177 -11.05 31.99 0.79
N LEU A 178 -10.54 30.87 0.25
CA LEU A 178 -10.52 30.61 -1.20
C LEU A 178 -11.87 30.02 -1.66
N HIS A 179 -12.60 30.77 -2.47
CA HIS A 179 -13.65 30.23 -3.32
C HIS A 179 -13.02 29.30 -4.37
N ASP A 180 -13.64 28.13 -4.60
CA ASP A 180 -13.19 27.10 -5.55
C ASP A 180 -11.88 26.36 -5.20
N LYS A 181 -11.45 26.39 -3.92
CA LYS A 181 -10.23 25.69 -3.49
C LYS A 181 -10.25 24.17 -3.73
N TYR A 182 -11.44 23.57 -3.75
CA TYR A 182 -11.57 22.12 -3.95
C TYR A 182 -11.22 21.71 -5.38
N ASP A 183 -11.59 22.50 -6.40
CA ASP A 183 -11.21 22.21 -7.78
C ASP A 183 -9.68 22.23 -7.94
N GLU A 184 -9.02 23.17 -7.25
CA GLU A 184 -7.56 23.27 -7.28
C GLU A 184 -6.88 22.16 -6.46
N ILE A 185 -7.43 21.78 -5.30
CA ILE A 185 -6.97 20.61 -4.54
C ILE A 185 -7.10 19.36 -5.40
N MET A 186 -8.21 19.20 -6.13
CA MET A 186 -8.41 18.05 -7.01
C MET A 186 -7.42 18.04 -8.17
N ARG A 187 -7.11 19.20 -8.74
CA ARG A 187 -6.06 19.34 -9.76
C ARG A 187 -4.69 18.92 -9.22
N LEU A 188 -4.34 19.33 -8.01
CA LEU A 188 -3.08 18.95 -7.37
C LEU A 188 -3.02 17.46 -7.00
N LEU A 189 -4.13 16.85 -6.58
CA LEU A 189 -4.18 15.41 -6.33
C LEU A 189 -4.00 14.58 -7.63
N ASP A 190 -4.57 15.04 -8.75
CA ASP A 190 -4.35 14.42 -10.07
C ASP A 190 -2.90 14.59 -10.55
N GLU A 191 -2.32 15.76 -10.31
CA GLU A 191 -0.90 16.05 -10.55
C GLU A 191 0.00 15.14 -9.70
N LEU A 192 -0.26 15.02 -8.40
CA LEU A 192 0.46 14.14 -7.48
C LEU A 192 0.42 12.70 -7.97
N LYS A 193 -0.76 12.21 -8.35
CA LYS A 193 -0.93 10.84 -8.87
C LYS A 193 -0.12 10.63 -10.14
N THR A 194 -0.26 11.51 -11.12
CA THR A 194 0.45 11.41 -12.41
C THR A 194 1.96 11.47 -12.22
N TYR A 195 2.43 12.34 -11.33
CA TYR A 195 3.86 12.49 -11.07
C TYR A 195 4.41 11.31 -10.26
N THR A 196 3.65 10.76 -9.32
CA THR A 196 3.99 9.53 -8.58
C THR A 196 4.18 8.34 -9.53
N GLU A 197 3.26 8.15 -10.50
CA GLU A 197 3.40 7.09 -11.51
C GLU A 197 4.65 7.27 -12.37
N THR A 198 5.00 8.53 -12.69
CA THR A 198 6.21 8.86 -13.46
C THR A 198 7.48 8.54 -12.66
N HIS A 199 7.56 9.05 -11.43
CA HIS A 199 8.67 8.82 -10.51
C HIS A 199 8.93 7.33 -10.29
N PHE A 200 7.90 6.54 -9.98
CA PHE A 200 8.06 5.09 -9.82
C PHE A 200 8.51 4.40 -11.10
N SER A 201 8.02 4.82 -12.27
CA SER A 201 8.49 4.29 -13.55
C SER A 201 9.98 4.56 -13.78
N ASP A 202 10.45 5.76 -13.45
CA ASP A 202 11.84 6.16 -13.61
C ASP A 202 12.76 5.43 -12.61
N GLU A 203 12.36 5.31 -11.34
CA GLU A 203 13.08 4.53 -10.33
C GLU A 203 13.12 3.03 -10.69
N GLU A 204 11.99 2.45 -11.13
CA GLU A 204 11.93 1.07 -11.57
C GLU A 204 12.82 0.80 -12.78
N ALA A 205 12.85 1.71 -13.76
CA ALA A 205 13.75 1.61 -14.91
C ALA A 205 15.22 1.65 -14.48
N LEU A 206 15.57 2.50 -13.50
CA LEU A 206 16.89 2.53 -12.90
C LEU A 206 17.22 1.21 -12.20
N MET A 207 16.32 0.70 -11.36
CA MET A 207 16.47 -0.58 -10.67
C MET A 207 16.69 -1.74 -11.64
N GLU A 208 15.96 -1.78 -12.76
CA GLU A 208 16.15 -2.78 -13.82
C GLU A 208 17.53 -2.65 -14.47
N LYS A 209 17.92 -1.42 -14.85
CA LYS A 209 19.22 -1.11 -15.48
C LYS A 209 20.38 -1.62 -14.64
N ILE A 210 20.29 -1.47 -13.31
CA ILE A 210 21.37 -1.85 -12.39
C ILE A 210 21.20 -3.25 -11.78
N SER A 211 20.14 -3.97 -12.18
CA SER A 211 19.79 -5.29 -11.61
C SER A 211 19.68 -5.26 -10.09
N TYR A 212 18.99 -4.25 -9.54
CA TYR A 212 18.80 -4.09 -8.12
C TYR A 212 18.03 -5.29 -7.52
N PRO A 213 18.56 -5.99 -6.51
CA PRO A 213 17.93 -7.20 -5.97
C PRO A 213 16.55 -6.96 -5.33
N GLY A 214 16.26 -5.75 -4.86
CA GLY A 214 15.01 -5.40 -4.17
C GLY A 214 13.85 -5.01 -5.09
N ILE A 215 14.05 -5.01 -6.42
CA ILE A 215 13.10 -4.45 -7.38
C ILE A 215 11.68 -5.05 -7.28
N ASP A 216 11.58 -6.37 -7.09
CA ASP A 216 10.27 -7.04 -7.03
C ASP A 216 9.44 -6.62 -5.81
N ALA A 217 10.10 -6.24 -4.71
CA ALA A 217 9.43 -5.75 -3.51
C ALA A 217 9.00 -4.29 -3.68
N GLN A 218 9.89 -3.42 -4.18
CA GLN A 218 9.56 -2.01 -4.43
C GLN A 218 8.42 -1.87 -5.45
N LYS A 219 8.46 -2.59 -6.58
CA LYS A 219 7.36 -2.59 -7.56
C LYS A 219 5.99 -2.94 -6.96
N LYS A 220 5.95 -3.85 -5.98
CA LYS A 220 4.69 -4.19 -5.29
C LYS A 220 4.24 -3.07 -4.37
N ALA A 221 5.16 -2.41 -3.67
CA ALA A 221 4.86 -1.26 -2.83
C ALA A 221 4.38 -0.07 -3.67
N HIS A 222 5.04 0.24 -4.78
CA HIS A 222 4.62 1.27 -5.74
C HIS A 222 3.22 0.99 -6.28
N ALA A 223 2.99 -0.24 -6.74
CA ALA A 223 1.68 -0.64 -7.23
C ALA A 223 0.59 -0.57 -6.15
N ALA A 224 0.91 -0.85 -4.88
CA ALA A 224 -0.02 -0.71 -3.77
C ALA A 224 -0.38 0.76 -3.50
N PHE A 225 0.61 1.65 -3.53
CA PHE A 225 0.40 3.09 -3.34
C PHE A 225 -0.41 3.72 -4.47
N VAL A 226 -0.08 3.41 -5.72
CA VAL A 226 -0.86 3.87 -6.89
C VAL A 226 -2.29 3.36 -6.82
N ASP A 227 -2.51 2.11 -6.38
CA ASP A 227 -3.86 1.57 -6.22
C ASP A 227 -4.65 2.33 -5.15
N LYS A 228 -4.03 2.68 -4.01
CA LYS A 228 -4.65 3.54 -2.99
C LYS A 228 -5.04 4.89 -3.59
N LEU A 229 -4.13 5.53 -4.35
CA LEU A 229 -4.40 6.80 -5.02
C LEU A 229 -5.56 6.74 -6.03
N VAL A 230 -5.70 5.63 -6.76
CA VAL A 230 -6.79 5.42 -7.73
C VAL A 230 -8.15 5.23 -7.05
N HIS A 231 -8.17 4.65 -5.84
CA HIS A 231 -9.40 4.35 -5.10
C HIS A 231 -9.79 5.45 -4.10
N ILE A 232 -9.07 6.57 -4.07
CA ILE A 232 -9.54 7.81 -3.43
C ILE A 232 -10.86 8.17 -4.12
N ASP A 233 -11.98 8.04 -3.40
CA ASP A 233 -13.28 8.34 -3.94
C ASP A 233 -13.52 9.85 -3.91
N ILE A 234 -13.11 10.49 -5.00
CA ILE A 234 -13.30 11.90 -5.26
C ILE A 234 -14.79 12.28 -5.22
N ASN A 235 -15.69 11.34 -5.49
CA ASN A 235 -17.14 11.60 -5.51
C ASN A 235 -17.78 11.51 -4.11
N GLU A 236 -17.11 10.93 -3.10
CA GLU A 236 -17.57 11.03 -1.69
C GLU A 236 -17.44 12.47 -1.16
N LEU A 237 -16.67 13.33 -1.85
CA LEU A 237 -16.50 14.75 -1.50
C LEU A 237 -17.71 15.61 -1.87
N ASP A 238 -18.59 15.14 -2.77
CA ASP A 238 -19.73 15.91 -3.27
C ASP A 238 -20.95 15.90 -2.32
N GLU A 239 -21.00 15.02 -1.30
CA GLU A 239 -22.21 14.87 -0.45
C GLU A 239 -22.09 15.35 1.01
N ILE A 240 -20.92 15.73 1.55
CA ILE A 240 -20.81 16.11 2.98
C ILE A 240 -19.77 17.23 3.24
N ASP A 241 -20.22 18.49 3.22
CA ASP A 241 -19.41 19.71 3.43
C ASP A 241 -18.63 19.72 4.77
N GLU A 242 -19.15 19.08 5.83
CA GLU A 242 -18.47 19.00 7.13
C GLU A 242 -17.39 17.90 7.23
N HIS A 243 -17.40 16.89 6.35
CA HIS A 243 -16.46 15.76 6.43
C HIS A 243 -15.36 15.84 5.37
N GLN A 244 -15.57 16.63 4.31
CA GLN A 244 -14.62 16.82 3.22
C GLN A 244 -13.26 17.33 3.71
N GLN A 245 -13.25 18.30 4.62
CA GLN A 245 -12.01 18.87 5.14
C GLN A 245 -11.23 17.85 6.00
N THR A 246 -11.91 17.09 6.86
CA THR A 246 -11.30 16.01 7.64
C THR A 246 -10.70 14.94 6.74
N TYR A 247 -11.45 14.51 5.72
CA TYR A 247 -10.96 13.52 4.76
C TYR A 247 -9.70 13.99 4.03
N LEU A 248 -9.68 15.24 3.56
CA LEU A 248 -8.51 15.81 2.88
C LEU A 248 -7.28 15.89 3.81
N PHE A 249 -7.48 16.20 5.10
CA PHE A 249 -6.41 16.16 6.09
C PHE A 249 -5.88 14.75 6.32
N GLU A 250 -6.77 13.77 6.50
CA GLU A 250 -6.39 12.36 6.67
C GLU A 250 -5.63 11.86 5.43
N LEU A 251 -6.12 12.18 4.24
CA LEU A 251 -5.51 11.81 2.98
C LEU A 251 -4.10 12.41 2.83
N ILE A 252 -3.93 13.72 3.02
CA ILE A 252 -2.61 14.34 2.88
C ILE A 252 -1.63 13.86 3.94
N ASN A 253 -2.09 13.63 5.17
CA ASN A 253 -1.27 13.00 6.21
C ASN A 253 -0.84 11.60 5.81
N TYR A 254 -1.75 10.77 5.27
CA TYR A 254 -1.40 9.44 4.77
C TYR A 254 -0.36 9.52 3.65
N LEU A 255 -0.56 10.38 2.65
CA LEU A 255 0.35 10.53 1.50
C LEU A 255 1.75 10.96 1.93
N LEU A 256 1.84 11.98 2.79
CA LEU A 256 3.12 12.46 3.31
C LEU A 256 3.84 11.37 4.12
N ASN A 257 3.11 10.69 5.02
CA ASN A 257 3.70 9.67 5.86
C ASN A 257 4.12 8.44 5.04
N TRP A 258 3.33 8.00 4.06
CA TRP A 258 3.69 6.89 3.19
C TRP A 258 4.95 7.22 2.40
N LEU A 259 4.98 8.37 1.71
CA LEU A 259 6.15 8.82 0.94
C LEU A 259 7.40 8.91 1.82
N SER A 260 7.30 9.58 2.97
CA SER A 260 8.43 9.76 3.90
C SER A 260 8.95 8.42 4.42
N ASN A 261 8.06 7.50 4.80
CA ASN A 261 8.48 6.18 5.28
C ASN A 261 9.04 5.32 4.14
N HIS A 262 8.49 5.42 2.93
CA HIS A 262 8.96 4.69 1.76
C HIS A 262 10.40 5.08 1.42
N ILE A 263 10.69 6.38 1.33
CA ILE A 263 12.04 6.89 1.06
C ILE A 263 13.04 6.36 2.09
N LEU A 264 12.71 6.53 3.38
CA LEU A 264 13.60 6.14 4.48
C LEU A 264 13.83 4.64 4.57
N ALA A 265 12.81 3.83 4.26
CA ALA A 265 12.86 2.38 4.42
C ALA A 265 13.26 1.63 3.16
N SER A 266 13.09 2.22 1.97
CA SER A 266 13.26 1.56 0.67
C SER A 266 14.27 2.31 -0.20
N ASP A 267 13.98 3.53 -0.60
CA ASP A 267 14.73 4.21 -1.68
C ASP A 267 16.15 4.57 -1.25
N MET A 268 16.35 4.85 0.05
CA MET A 268 17.70 5.00 0.61
C MET A 268 18.56 3.75 0.41
N LYS A 269 17.99 2.54 0.44
CA LYS A 269 18.73 1.29 0.21
C LYS A 269 19.19 1.18 -1.25
N LEU A 270 18.45 1.75 -2.20
CA LEU A 270 18.86 1.81 -3.60
C LEU A 270 20.13 2.65 -3.75
N GLY A 271 20.16 3.82 -3.11
CA GLY A 271 21.34 4.68 -3.04
C GLY A 271 22.55 4.01 -2.39
N GLU A 272 22.34 3.36 -1.24
CA GLU A 272 23.36 2.55 -0.56
C GLU A 272 23.92 1.46 -1.48
N TYR A 273 23.04 0.72 -2.17
CA TYR A 273 23.45 -0.35 -3.09
C TYR A 273 24.31 0.17 -4.24
N ILE A 274 23.93 1.29 -4.86
CA ILE A 274 24.70 1.93 -5.95
C ILE A 274 26.12 2.28 -5.44
N LYS A 275 26.19 2.88 -4.26
CA LYS A 275 27.46 3.30 -3.63
C LYS A 275 28.35 2.11 -3.25
N GLU A 276 27.80 1.10 -2.59
CA GLU A 276 28.54 -0.08 -2.15
C GLU A 276 29.10 -0.88 -3.33
N ASN A 277 28.38 -0.91 -4.45
CA ASN A 277 28.78 -1.65 -5.65
C ASN A 277 29.52 -0.80 -6.69
N ASN A 278 29.76 0.49 -6.41
CA ASN A 278 30.38 1.46 -7.33
C ASN A 278 29.72 1.49 -8.72
N ILE A 279 28.39 1.47 -8.75
CA ILE A 279 27.60 1.46 -9.98
C ILE A 279 27.55 2.89 -10.55
N SER A 280 27.89 3.04 -11.84
CA SER A 280 27.75 4.31 -12.55
C SER A 280 26.33 4.46 -13.07
N ILE A 281 25.65 5.54 -12.69
CA ILE A 281 24.26 5.82 -13.04
C ILE A 281 24.09 6.88 -14.14
N ASP A 282 25.18 7.45 -14.63
CA ASP A 282 25.25 8.31 -15.83
C ASP A 282 24.61 7.68 -17.10
#